data_AF-A0A9N9PKB8-F1
#
_entry.id   AF-A0A9N9PKB8-F1
#
_cell.length_a   1.000
_cell.length_b   1.000
_cell.length_c   1.000
_cell.angle_alpha   90.00
_cell.angle_beta   90.00
_cell.angle_gamma   90.00
#
_symmetry.space_group_name_H-M   'P 1'
#
loop_
_entity.id
_entity.type
_entity.pdbx_description
1 polymer ?
#
loop_
_entity_poly.entity_id
_entity_poly.type
_entity_poly.pdbx_seq_one_letter_code
_entity_poly.pdbx_strand_id
1 'polypeptide(L)'
;MASQDPADKDAAMKQRIITHMNSDHRISLSYYLRYYKKLSSREAASPTLTDITFTAMTIVTGDKKSYTIPLTPPMKSWTEARQRCVDMDSEAREGLGISSIKITEYEPPTSLQHRIIATFCAVAMISFAAQKFIVPGTVVYDQVLSHFPGGAAKYMAMQKLVGGIIWVAHTAEAFLFDQKKMSKYGVERGSALWWKWIASVVLEGQGAFQRVDATVARKKGEAEKAKH
;
A
#
# COMPACT_ATOMS: atom_id res chain seq x y z
N MET A 1 49.24 -2.54 23.12
CA MET A 1 47.89 -2.47 22.51
C MET A 1 47.15 -3.74 22.95
N ALA A 2 46.14 -3.62 23.82
CA ALA A 2 45.39 -4.78 24.30
C ALA A 2 44.57 -5.35 23.13
N SER A 3 44.84 -6.60 22.76
CA SER A 3 44.04 -7.35 21.81
C SER A 3 42.65 -7.59 22.41
N GLN A 4 41.64 -6.91 21.90
CA GLN A 4 40.24 -7.14 22.28
C GLN A 4 39.86 -8.62 22.10
N ASP A 5 39.25 -9.19 23.14
CA ASP A 5 38.75 -10.57 23.20
C ASP A 5 37.78 -10.83 22.02
N PRO A 6 37.91 -11.95 21.29
CA PRO A 6 36.93 -12.38 20.30
C PRO A 6 35.46 -12.27 20.76
N ALA A 7 35.16 -12.55 22.02
CA ALA A 7 33.80 -12.46 22.57
C ALA A 7 33.26 -11.01 22.57
N ASP A 8 34.12 -10.03 22.91
CA ASP A 8 33.76 -8.61 22.93
C ASP A 8 33.51 -8.08 21.51
N LYS A 9 34.28 -8.56 20.53
CA LYS A 9 34.10 -8.20 19.11
C LYS A 9 32.78 -8.74 18.56
N ASP A 10 32.43 -9.97 18.90
CA ASP A 10 31.18 -10.59 18.48
C ASP A 10 29.96 -9.90 19.10
N ALA A 11 30.02 -9.57 20.38
CA ALA A 11 28.99 -8.77 21.06
C ALA A 11 28.80 -7.40 20.38
N ALA A 12 29.90 -6.71 20.04
CA ALA A 12 29.85 -5.44 19.33
C ALA A 12 29.28 -5.57 17.90
N MET A 13 29.62 -6.64 17.16
CA MET A 13 29.04 -6.91 15.85
C MET A 13 27.53 -7.17 15.93
N LYS A 14 27.12 -8.05 16.85
CA LYS A 14 25.71 -8.32 17.14
C LYS A 14 24.93 -7.04 17.44
N GLN A 15 25.44 -6.21 18.34
CA GLN A 15 24.77 -4.96 18.70
C GLN A 15 24.64 -4.00 17.52
N ARG A 16 25.67 -3.89 16.66
CA ARG A 16 25.60 -3.08 15.44
C ARG A 16 24.52 -3.57 14.47
N ILE A 17 24.39 -4.87 14.30
CA ILE A 17 23.33 -5.47 13.46
C ILE A 17 21.96 -5.14 14.04
N ILE A 18 21.76 -5.33 15.35
CA ILE A 18 20.50 -5.03 16.02
C ILE A 18 20.12 -3.56 15.85
N THR A 19 21.06 -2.64 16.11
CA THR A 19 20.85 -1.20 15.96
C THR A 19 20.48 -0.84 14.52
N HIS A 20 21.24 -1.32 13.53
CA HIS A 20 20.99 -1.04 12.12
C HIS A 20 19.62 -1.58 11.64
N MET A 21 19.26 -2.79 12.05
CA MET A 21 17.96 -3.36 11.69
C MET A 21 16.81 -2.55 12.31
N ASN A 22 16.98 -2.08 13.54
CA ASN A 22 15.99 -1.26 14.24
C ASN A 22 15.93 0.19 13.76
N SER A 23 16.98 0.74 13.14
CA SER A 23 16.93 2.10 12.59
C SER A 23 16.40 2.09 11.15
N ASP A 24 16.95 1.22 10.31
CA ASP A 24 16.82 1.36 8.85
C ASP A 24 15.90 0.30 8.24
N HIS A 25 15.69 -0.81 8.94
CA HIS A 25 14.99 -2.00 8.41
C HIS A 25 13.82 -2.49 9.27
N ARG A 26 13.22 -1.62 10.10
CA ARG A 26 12.05 -1.99 10.94
C ARG A 26 10.90 -2.57 10.14
N ILE A 27 10.69 -2.08 8.92
CA ILE A 27 9.65 -2.60 8.03
C ILE A 27 9.92 -4.06 7.65
N SER A 28 11.17 -4.43 7.38
CA SER A 28 11.55 -5.82 7.11
C SER A 28 11.28 -6.72 8.30
N LEU A 29 11.52 -6.26 9.54
CA LEU A 29 11.15 -7.01 10.75
C LEU A 29 9.64 -7.28 10.83
N SER A 30 8.82 -6.32 10.41
CA SER A 30 7.36 -6.50 10.32
C SER A 30 7.00 -7.57 9.29
N TYR A 31 7.69 -7.59 8.14
CA TYR A 31 7.50 -8.61 7.12
C TYR A 31 7.91 -10.00 7.62
N TYR A 32 9.01 -10.13 8.37
CA TYR A 32 9.43 -11.40 8.95
C TYR A 32 8.36 -11.97 9.88
N LEU A 33 7.81 -11.13 10.78
CA LEU A 33 6.73 -11.54 11.68
C LEU A 33 5.49 -11.99 10.91
N ARG A 34 5.07 -11.23 9.90
CA ARG A 34 3.89 -11.57 9.07
C ARG A 34 4.10 -12.85 8.28
N TYR A 35 5.27 -13.05 7.70
CA TYR A 35 5.53 -14.19 6.83
C TYR A 35 5.86 -15.46 7.61
N TYR A 36 6.83 -15.42 8.52
CA TYR A 36 7.31 -16.60 9.24
C TYR A 36 6.44 -16.97 10.45
N LYS A 37 5.73 -16.00 11.06
CA LYS A 37 4.84 -16.24 12.22
C LYS A 37 3.36 -16.03 11.91
N LYS A 38 3.01 -15.71 10.66
CA LYS A 38 1.62 -15.56 10.18
C LYS A 38 0.83 -14.50 10.96
N LEU A 39 1.52 -13.50 11.52
CA LEU A 39 0.87 -12.39 12.19
C LEU A 39 0.17 -11.47 11.18
N SER A 40 -0.94 -10.84 11.59
CA SER A 40 -1.56 -9.78 10.81
C SER A 40 -0.65 -8.54 10.73
N SER A 41 -0.90 -7.66 9.75
CA SER A 41 -0.17 -6.39 9.64
C SER A 41 -0.26 -5.53 10.90
N ARG A 42 -1.37 -5.64 11.65
CA ARG A 42 -1.58 -4.91 12.90
C ARG A 42 -0.77 -5.50 14.05
N GLU A 43 -0.75 -6.82 14.18
CA GLU A 43 0.03 -7.49 15.22
C GLU A 43 1.54 -7.33 15.02
N ALA A 44 1.98 -7.29 13.75
CA ALA A 44 3.37 -7.07 13.38
C ALA A 44 3.77 -5.59 13.33
N ALA A 45 2.93 -4.67 13.82
CA ALA A 45 3.23 -3.24 13.83
C ALA A 45 4.28 -2.90 14.89
N SER A 46 5.08 -1.87 14.60
CA SER A 46 6.12 -1.34 15.49
C SER A 46 7.10 -2.40 16.06
N PRO A 47 7.71 -3.26 15.23
CA PRO A 47 8.61 -4.29 15.71
C PRO A 47 9.95 -3.72 16.20
N THR A 48 10.59 -4.47 17.07
CA THR A 48 11.97 -4.26 17.54
C THR A 48 12.71 -5.58 17.59
N LEU A 49 13.84 -5.67 16.88
CA LEU A 49 14.78 -6.77 17.01
C LEU A 49 15.49 -6.62 18.36
N THR A 50 15.41 -7.64 19.21
CA THR A 50 16.00 -7.62 20.56
C THR A 50 17.20 -8.55 20.69
N ASP A 51 17.21 -9.62 19.91
CA ASP A 51 18.30 -10.58 19.92
C ASP A 51 18.50 -11.20 18.54
N ILE A 52 19.74 -11.57 18.24
CA ILE A 52 20.09 -12.39 17.08
C ILE A 52 21.24 -13.32 17.47
N THR A 53 21.16 -14.55 16.95
CA THR A 53 22.15 -15.61 17.08
C THR A 53 22.45 -16.16 15.69
N PHE A 54 23.34 -17.15 15.59
CA PHE A 54 23.63 -17.81 14.32
C PHE A 54 22.47 -18.66 13.78
N THR A 55 21.50 -19.05 14.61
CA THR A 55 20.40 -19.94 14.22
C THR A 55 19.03 -19.28 14.27
N ALA A 56 18.88 -18.13 14.93
CA ALA A 56 17.60 -17.46 15.08
C ALA A 56 17.72 -15.97 15.40
N MET A 57 16.64 -15.22 15.16
CA MET A 57 16.46 -13.84 15.63
C MET A 57 15.19 -13.70 16.47
N THR A 58 15.21 -12.82 17.46
CA THR A 58 14.08 -12.57 18.39
C THR A 58 13.56 -11.16 18.20
N ILE A 59 12.32 -11.06 17.76
CA ILE A 59 11.63 -9.81 17.47
C ILE A 59 10.48 -9.64 18.47
N VAL A 60 10.41 -8.46 19.07
CA VAL A 60 9.31 -8.05 19.95
C VAL A 60 8.36 -7.15 19.17
N THR A 61 7.07 -7.42 19.26
CA THR A 61 6.00 -6.60 18.67
C THR A 61 5.67 -5.39 19.55
N GLY A 62 4.93 -4.40 19.02
CA GLY A 62 4.54 -3.22 19.80
C GLY A 62 3.73 -3.52 21.07
N ASP A 63 3.01 -4.66 21.10
CA ASP A 63 2.30 -5.17 22.28
C ASP A 63 3.19 -6.01 23.23
N LYS A 64 4.51 -5.95 23.05
CA LYS A 64 5.55 -6.60 23.86
C LYS A 64 5.56 -8.14 23.79
N LYS A 65 4.89 -8.77 22.81
CA LYS A 65 5.03 -10.22 22.58
C LYS A 65 6.34 -10.52 21.86
N SER A 66 7.03 -11.57 22.30
CA SER A 66 8.31 -11.99 21.76
C SER A 66 8.16 -13.16 20.80
N TYR A 67 8.81 -13.08 19.63
CA TYR A 67 8.79 -14.12 18.61
C TYR A 67 10.20 -14.44 18.15
N THR A 68 10.56 -15.72 18.20
CA THR A 68 11.85 -16.22 17.68
C THR A 68 11.67 -16.83 16.29
N ILE A 69 12.38 -16.29 15.31
CA ILE A 69 12.35 -16.71 13.90
C ILE A 69 13.67 -17.45 13.59
N PRO A 70 13.63 -18.72 13.16
CA PRO A 70 14.84 -19.45 12.79
C PRO A 70 15.46 -18.89 11.51
N LEU A 71 16.80 -18.88 11.45
CA LEU A 71 17.58 -18.54 10.26
C LEU A 71 17.83 -19.82 9.47
N THR A 72 17.34 -19.88 8.23
CA THR A 72 17.51 -21.04 7.36
C THR A 72 18.13 -20.65 6.01
N PRO A 73 19.35 -21.10 5.68
CA PRO A 73 20.26 -21.83 6.58
C PRO A 73 20.77 -20.98 7.77
N PRO A 74 21.29 -21.63 8.83
CA PRO A 74 22.01 -20.93 9.90
C PRO A 74 23.23 -20.17 9.36
N MET A 75 23.62 -19.11 10.07
CA MET A 75 24.84 -18.37 9.79
C MET A 75 26.05 -19.07 10.39
N LYS A 76 27.22 -18.94 9.76
CA LYS A 76 28.50 -19.44 10.31
C LYS A 76 29.31 -18.35 11.00
N SER A 77 29.03 -17.09 10.66
CA SER A 77 29.72 -15.92 11.21
C SER A 77 28.87 -14.67 11.05
N TRP A 78 29.22 -13.61 11.78
CA TRP A 78 28.55 -12.31 11.69
C TRP A 78 28.66 -11.62 10.33
N THR A 79 29.63 -12.01 9.49
CA THR A 79 29.77 -11.45 8.13
C THR A 79 28.60 -11.87 7.22
N GLU A 80 27.94 -12.99 7.52
CA GLU A 80 26.79 -13.49 6.77
C GLU A 80 25.46 -12.80 7.16
N ALA A 81 25.43 -12.07 8.28
CA ALA A 81 24.19 -11.51 8.83
C ALA A 81 23.48 -10.54 7.88
N ARG A 82 24.24 -9.73 7.14
CA ARG A 82 23.67 -8.82 6.14
C ARG A 82 22.95 -9.60 5.05
N GLN A 83 23.63 -10.56 4.42
CA GLN A 83 23.05 -11.35 3.34
C GLN A 83 21.85 -12.15 3.83
N ARG A 84 21.94 -12.73 5.04
CA ARG A 84 20.83 -13.45 5.68
C ARG A 84 19.58 -12.58 5.82
N CYS A 85 19.72 -11.35 6.29
CA CYS A 85 18.58 -10.43 6.41
C CYS A 85 18.01 -10.02 5.05
N VAL A 86 18.87 -9.82 4.04
CA VAL A 86 18.43 -9.53 2.66
C VAL A 86 17.62 -10.68 2.08
N ASP A 87 18.10 -11.92 2.23
CA ASP A 87 17.43 -13.11 1.71
C ASP A 87 16.06 -13.29 2.39
N MET A 88 16.01 -13.14 3.72
CA MET A 88 14.76 -13.20 4.47
C MET A 88 13.79 -12.08 4.09
N ASP A 89 14.27 -10.87 3.76
CA ASP A 89 13.41 -9.76 3.30
C ASP A 89 12.85 -10.06 1.92
N SER A 90 13.66 -10.60 1.02
CA SER A 90 13.21 -11.04 -0.30
C SER A 90 12.14 -12.12 -0.19
N GLU A 91 12.41 -13.18 0.58
CA GLU A 91 11.48 -14.30 0.77
C GLU A 91 10.16 -13.83 1.41
N ALA A 92 10.24 -13.05 2.50
CA ALA A 92 9.06 -12.56 3.19
C ALA A 92 8.21 -11.65 2.29
N ARG A 93 8.84 -10.79 1.49
CA ARG A 93 8.12 -9.92 0.54
C ARG A 93 7.46 -10.72 -0.56
N GLU A 94 8.15 -11.69 -1.15
CA GLU A 94 7.59 -12.57 -2.17
C GLU A 94 6.37 -13.32 -1.64
N GLY A 95 6.50 -13.95 -0.47
CA GLY A 95 5.41 -14.67 0.19
C GLY A 95 4.24 -13.80 0.63
N LEU A 96 4.45 -12.50 0.84
CA LEU A 96 3.40 -11.52 1.18
C LEU A 96 2.88 -10.75 -0.05
N GLY A 97 3.43 -10.97 -1.24
CA GLY A 97 3.09 -10.23 -2.46
C GLY A 97 3.49 -8.75 -2.43
N ILE A 98 4.48 -8.38 -1.62
CA ILE A 98 4.97 -7.00 -1.44
C ILE A 98 6.10 -6.73 -2.43
N SER A 99 6.08 -5.58 -3.09
CA SER A 99 7.16 -5.17 -4.00
C SER A 99 8.31 -4.48 -3.26
N SER A 100 9.52 -4.59 -3.81
CA SER A 100 10.64 -3.71 -3.45
C SER A 100 10.43 -2.28 -3.97
N ILE A 101 9.66 -2.11 -5.05
CA ILE A 101 9.26 -0.81 -5.57
C ILE A 101 8.24 -0.18 -4.64
N LYS A 102 8.48 1.09 -4.29
CA LYS A 102 7.57 1.89 -3.47
C LYS A 102 6.94 3.02 -4.27
N ILE A 103 5.64 3.19 -4.08
CA ILE A 103 4.91 4.40 -4.50
C ILE A 103 4.95 5.37 -3.33
N THR A 104 5.66 6.46 -3.53
CA THR A 104 5.91 7.50 -2.52
C THR A 104 5.18 8.80 -2.81
N GLU A 105 4.57 8.89 -3.99
CA GLU A 105 4.07 10.12 -4.58
C GLU A 105 2.74 9.87 -5.27
N TYR A 106 1.93 10.93 -5.38
CA TYR A 106 0.68 10.89 -6.14
C TYR A 106 0.90 11.53 -7.50
N GLU A 107 0.50 10.83 -8.57
CA GLU A 107 0.52 11.35 -9.93
C GLU A 107 -0.92 11.69 -10.36
N PRO A 108 -1.26 12.99 -10.55
CA PRO A 108 -2.60 13.39 -10.96
C PRO A 108 -2.91 12.98 -12.41
N PRO A 109 -4.20 12.86 -12.79
CA PRO A 109 -4.58 12.59 -14.18
C PRO A 109 -4.16 13.73 -15.11
N THR A 110 -3.28 13.43 -16.07
CA THR A 110 -2.83 14.39 -17.09
C THR A 110 -3.64 14.29 -18.39
N SER A 111 -4.12 13.08 -18.71
CA SER A 111 -4.95 12.83 -19.90
C SER A 111 -6.28 13.57 -19.82
N LEU A 112 -6.67 14.22 -20.92
CA LEU A 112 -7.99 14.84 -21.05
C LEU A 112 -9.11 13.80 -20.88
N GLN A 113 -8.90 12.60 -21.41
CA GLN A 113 -9.87 11.50 -21.28
C GLN A 113 -10.11 11.13 -19.81
N HIS A 114 -9.04 10.98 -19.00
CA HIS A 114 -9.18 10.68 -17.57
C HIS A 114 -9.92 11.79 -16.84
N ARG A 115 -9.64 13.06 -17.16
CA ARG A 115 -10.34 14.21 -16.56
C ARG A 115 -11.83 14.25 -16.91
N ILE A 116 -12.18 13.94 -18.17
CA ILE A 116 -13.58 13.86 -18.61
C ILE A 116 -14.31 12.74 -17.87
N ILE A 117 -13.75 11.53 -17.84
CA ILE A 117 -14.34 10.38 -17.13
C ILE A 117 -14.51 10.69 -15.65
N ALA A 118 -13.48 11.26 -15.01
CA ALA A 118 -13.53 11.65 -13.60
C ALA A 118 -14.68 12.63 -13.32
N THR A 119 -14.88 13.60 -14.21
CA THR A 119 -15.98 14.57 -14.09
C THR A 119 -17.34 13.89 -14.22
N PHE A 120 -17.53 13.00 -15.20
CA PHE A 120 -18.79 12.28 -15.39
C PHE A 120 -19.13 11.38 -14.20
N CYS A 121 -18.16 10.59 -13.72
CA CYS A 121 -18.35 9.74 -12.56
C CYS A 121 -18.59 10.56 -11.28
N ALA A 122 -17.90 11.69 -11.09
CA ALA A 122 -18.16 12.60 -9.98
C ALA A 122 -19.60 13.12 -9.98
N VAL A 123 -20.06 13.65 -11.14
CA VAL A 123 -21.44 14.15 -11.30
C VAL A 123 -22.44 13.03 -11.05
N ALA A 124 -22.22 11.83 -11.57
CA ALA A 124 -23.09 10.68 -11.32
C ALA A 124 -23.10 10.31 -9.83
N MET A 125 -21.96 10.19 -9.17
CA MET A 125 -21.94 9.81 -7.75
C MET A 125 -22.60 10.86 -6.86
N ILE A 126 -22.31 12.16 -7.09
CA ILE A 126 -22.90 13.28 -6.35
C ILE A 126 -24.41 13.32 -6.59
N SER A 127 -24.86 13.22 -7.83
CA SER A 127 -26.29 13.20 -8.18
C SER A 127 -27.02 12.03 -7.53
N PHE A 128 -26.41 10.83 -7.50
CA PHE A 128 -26.98 9.68 -6.81
C PHE A 128 -27.07 9.88 -5.28
N ALA A 129 -26.01 10.42 -4.67
CA ALA A 129 -25.98 10.71 -3.24
C ALA A 129 -27.00 11.80 -2.85
N ALA A 130 -27.17 12.81 -3.72
CA ALA A 130 -28.09 13.93 -3.52
C ALA A 130 -29.51 13.66 -4.03
N GLN A 131 -29.83 12.45 -4.52
CA GLN A 131 -31.09 12.17 -5.22
C GLN A 131 -32.36 12.52 -4.43
N LYS A 132 -32.30 12.49 -3.09
CA LYS A 132 -33.42 12.86 -2.20
C LYS A 132 -33.70 14.37 -2.18
N PHE A 133 -32.74 15.18 -2.60
CA PHE A 133 -32.83 16.64 -2.70
C PHE A 133 -33.14 17.12 -4.12
N ILE A 134 -33.07 16.22 -5.11
CA ILE A 134 -33.40 16.51 -6.51
C ILE A 134 -34.86 16.09 -6.76
N VAL A 135 -35.79 16.92 -6.29
CA VAL A 135 -37.24 16.65 -6.32
C VAL A 135 -37.99 17.77 -7.05
N PRO A 136 -39.23 17.53 -7.53
CA PRO A 136 -40.06 18.58 -8.14
C PRO A 136 -40.17 19.82 -7.23
N GLY A 137 -40.14 21.02 -7.83
CA GLY A 137 -40.12 22.30 -7.11
C GLY A 137 -38.71 22.84 -6.83
N THR A 138 -37.65 22.06 -7.10
CA THR A 138 -36.26 22.53 -6.98
C THR A 138 -35.73 23.04 -8.32
N VAL A 139 -34.85 24.05 -8.27
CA VAL A 139 -34.21 24.62 -9.47
C VAL A 139 -33.52 23.53 -10.31
N VAL A 140 -32.82 22.60 -9.65
CA VAL A 140 -32.13 21.50 -10.33
C VAL A 140 -33.12 20.60 -11.06
N TYR A 141 -34.23 20.22 -10.43
CA TYR A 141 -35.21 19.35 -11.06
C TYR A 141 -35.99 20.05 -12.19
N ASP A 142 -36.50 21.26 -11.94
CA ASP A 142 -37.45 21.92 -12.85
C ASP A 142 -36.75 22.69 -13.98
N GLN A 143 -35.58 23.30 -13.72
CA GLN A 143 -34.90 24.16 -14.70
C GLN A 143 -33.68 23.51 -15.33
N VAL A 144 -32.87 22.78 -14.56
CA VAL A 144 -31.64 22.16 -15.10
C VAL A 144 -31.99 20.86 -15.82
N LEU A 145 -32.64 19.93 -15.13
CA LEU A 145 -32.93 18.60 -15.65
C LEU A 145 -34.08 18.56 -16.66
N SER A 146 -34.86 19.63 -16.83
CA SER A 146 -35.83 19.74 -17.92
C SER A 146 -35.19 19.76 -19.30
N HIS A 147 -33.93 20.21 -19.41
CA HIS A 147 -33.14 20.16 -20.63
C HIS A 147 -32.49 18.79 -20.89
N PHE A 148 -32.51 17.87 -19.93
CA PHE A 148 -31.98 16.52 -20.12
C PHE A 148 -32.85 15.75 -21.14
N PRO A 149 -32.27 14.93 -22.03
CA PRO A 149 -33.05 14.13 -22.98
C PRO A 149 -34.08 13.21 -22.29
N GLY A 150 -35.37 13.56 -22.41
CA GLY A 150 -36.48 12.88 -21.74
C GLY A 150 -36.85 13.42 -20.35
N GLY A 151 -36.30 14.57 -19.96
CA GLY A 151 -36.66 15.34 -18.79
C GLY A 151 -36.17 14.79 -17.46
N ALA A 152 -36.52 15.51 -16.38
CA ALA A 152 -36.06 15.24 -15.03
C ALA A 152 -36.46 13.85 -14.52
N ALA A 153 -37.69 13.40 -14.80
CA ALA A 153 -38.15 12.08 -14.36
C ALA A 153 -37.30 10.94 -14.95
N LYS A 154 -36.96 11.02 -16.25
CA LYS A 154 -36.11 10.03 -16.91
C LYS A 154 -34.67 10.08 -16.39
N TYR A 155 -34.14 11.28 -16.16
CA TYR A 155 -32.83 11.44 -15.52
C TYR A 155 -32.81 10.74 -14.15
N MET A 156 -33.79 11.00 -13.29
CA MET A 156 -33.85 10.40 -11.95
C MET A 156 -34.00 8.87 -11.99
N ALA A 157 -34.77 8.32 -12.94
CA ALA A 157 -34.86 6.88 -13.14
C ALA A 157 -33.54 6.27 -13.61
N MET A 158 -32.89 6.88 -14.60
CA MET A 158 -31.54 6.50 -15.06
C MET A 158 -30.54 6.56 -13.92
N GLN A 159 -30.59 7.62 -13.12
CA GLN A 159 -29.66 7.87 -12.03
C GLN A 159 -29.75 6.80 -10.94
N LYS A 160 -30.96 6.36 -10.57
CA LYS A 160 -31.16 5.29 -9.59
C LYS A 160 -30.50 3.97 -10.03
N LEU A 161 -30.58 3.65 -11.32
CA LEU A 161 -29.99 2.42 -11.86
C LEU A 161 -28.49 2.58 -12.12
N VAL A 162 -28.12 3.50 -13.02
CA VAL A 162 -26.74 3.70 -13.49
C VAL A 162 -25.86 4.26 -12.38
N GLY A 163 -26.33 5.26 -11.64
CA GLY A 163 -25.59 5.82 -10.51
C GLY A 163 -25.36 4.78 -9.41
N GLY A 164 -26.33 3.92 -9.14
CA GLY A 164 -26.19 2.80 -8.20
C GLY A 164 -25.12 1.80 -8.65
N ILE A 165 -25.12 1.42 -9.93
CA ILE A 165 -24.09 0.54 -10.51
C ILE A 165 -22.71 1.18 -10.42
N ILE A 166 -22.57 2.45 -10.77
CA ILE A 166 -21.30 3.20 -10.68
C ILE A 166 -20.79 3.19 -9.24
N TRP A 167 -21.64 3.48 -8.25
CA TRP A 167 -21.25 3.46 -6.83
C TRP A 167 -20.71 2.09 -6.40
N VAL A 168 -21.41 1.00 -6.76
CA VAL A 168 -20.97 -0.36 -6.43
C VAL A 168 -19.65 -0.70 -7.14
N ALA A 169 -19.55 -0.41 -8.43
CA ALA A 169 -18.36 -0.68 -9.23
C ALA A 169 -17.13 0.05 -8.68
N HIS A 170 -17.22 1.36 -8.46
CA HIS A 170 -16.09 2.15 -7.96
C HIS A 170 -15.71 1.81 -6.52
N THR A 171 -16.67 1.37 -5.69
CA THR A 171 -16.36 0.84 -4.35
C THR A 171 -15.57 -0.47 -4.44
N ALA A 172 -15.99 -1.38 -5.33
CA ALA A 172 -15.27 -2.62 -5.58
C ALA A 172 -13.87 -2.36 -6.17
N GLU A 173 -13.75 -1.43 -7.12
CA GLU A 173 -12.47 -0.99 -7.69
C GLU A 173 -11.55 -0.40 -6.63
N ALA A 174 -12.05 0.48 -5.76
CA ALA A 174 -11.26 1.07 -4.68
C ALA A 174 -10.72 -0.01 -3.72
N PHE A 175 -11.54 -1.00 -3.37
CA PHE A 175 -11.11 -2.13 -2.54
C PHE A 175 -10.04 -2.98 -3.25
N LEU A 176 -10.26 -3.33 -4.51
CA LEU A 176 -9.30 -4.09 -5.30
C LEU A 176 -7.99 -3.31 -5.53
N PHE A 177 -8.08 -2.01 -5.74
CA PHE A 177 -6.94 -1.13 -5.93
C PHE A 177 -6.09 -1.05 -4.66
N ASP A 178 -6.73 -0.88 -3.50
CA ASP A 178 -6.05 -0.90 -2.23
C ASP A 178 -5.29 -2.23 -2.01
N GLN A 179 -5.96 -3.37 -2.24
CA GLN A 179 -5.33 -4.68 -2.05
C GLN A 179 -4.22 -4.95 -3.06
N LYS A 180 -4.49 -4.76 -4.36
CA LYS A 180 -3.59 -5.19 -5.43
C LYS A 180 -2.48 -4.19 -5.74
N LYS A 181 -2.67 -2.91 -5.40
CA LYS A 181 -1.72 -1.83 -5.72
C LYS A 181 -1.18 -1.18 -4.45
N MET A 182 -2.03 -0.54 -3.64
CA MET A 182 -1.54 0.29 -2.52
C MET A 182 -0.75 -0.54 -1.50
N SER A 183 -1.32 -1.65 -1.02
CA SER A 183 -0.64 -2.51 -0.06
C SER A 183 0.63 -3.14 -0.63
N LYS A 184 0.58 -3.55 -1.91
CA LYS A 184 1.70 -4.17 -2.64
C LYS A 184 2.88 -3.21 -2.82
N TYR A 185 2.63 -1.94 -3.11
CA TYR A 185 3.67 -0.94 -3.37
C TYR A 185 3.96 -0.03 -2.18
N GLY A 186 3.62 -0.48 -0.97
CA GLY A 186 4.05 0.14 0.28
C GLY A 186 3.34 1.45 0.62
N VAL A 187 2.17 1.70 0.06
CA VAL A 187 1.34 2.86 0.44
C VAL A 187 0.55 2.50 1.69
N GLU A 188 0.81 3.24 2.78
CA GLU A 188 0.16 3.01 4.06
C GLU A 188 -1.32 3.41 4.03
N ARG A 189 -2.21 2.46 4.37
CA ARG A 189 -3.65 2.70 4.45
C ARG A 189 -3.97 3.85 5.40
N GLY A 190 -4.83 4.77 4.95
CA GLY A 190 -5.23 5.94 5.73
C GLY A 190 -4.24 7.11 5.69
N SER A 191 -3.04 6.94 5.12
CA SER A 191 -2.13 8.06 4.87
C SER A 191 -2.74 9.07 3.88
N ALA A 192 -2.23 10.30 3.88
CA ALA A 192 -2.65 11.31 2.91
C ALA A 192 -2.42 10.86 1.45
N LEU A 193 -1.32 10.13 1.20
CA LEU A 193 -1.02 9.56 -0.12
C LEU A 193 -2.06 8.50 -0.52
N TRP A 194 -2.43 7.63 0.41
CA TRP A 194 -3.46 6.61 0.20
C TRP A 194 -4.79 7.27 -0.16
N TRP A 195 -5.23 8.27 0.61
CA TRP A 195 -6.49 8.98 0.32
C TRP A 195 -6.49 9.66 -1.04
N LYS A 196 -5.38 10.26 -1.48
CA LYS A 196 -5.27 10.82 -2.84
C LYS A 196 -5.51 9.77 -3.91
N TRP A 197 -4.90 8.59 -3.77
CA TRP A 197 -5.07 7.50 -4.72
C TRP A 197 -6.48 6.89 -4.69
N ILE A 198 -7.05 6.66 -3.50
CA ILE A 198 -8.40 6.11 -3.35
C ILE A 198 -9.44 7.07 -3.91
N ALA A 199 -9.33 8.37 -3.61
CA ALA A 199 -10.20 9.38 -4.21
C ALA A 199 -10.10 9.37 -5.74
N SER A 200 -8.90 9.19 -6.28
CA SER A 200 -8.68 9.08 -7.72
C SER A 200 -9.42 7.88 -8.32
N VAL A 201 -9.32 6.69 -7.72
CA VAL A 201 -10.04 5.48 -8.18
C VAL A 201 -11.55 5.68 -8.08
N VAL A 202 -12.04 6.27 -6.99
CA VAL A 202 -13.47 6.55 -6.84
C VAL A 202 -13.96 7.50 -7.94
N LEU A 203 -13.16 8.47 -8.37
CA LEU A 203 -13.54 9.39 -9.42
C LEU A 203 -13.35 8.83 -10.83
N GLU A 204 -12.26 8.13 -11.14
CA GLU A 204 -11.91 7.78 -12.52
C GLU A 204 -11.84 6.26 -12.79
N GLY A 205 -12.00 5.44 -11.75
CA GLY A 205 -11.93 3.99 -11.80
C GLY A 205 -10.57 3.51 -12.29
N GLN A 206 -10.60 2.79 -13.42
CA GLN A 206 -9.42 2.16 -14.04
C GLN A 206 -8.28 3.13 -14.40
N GLY A 207 -8.55 4.42 -14.60
CA GLY A 207 -7.51 5.41 -14.89
C GLY A 207 -6.42 5.49 -13.81
N ALA A 208 -6.80 5.33 -12.53
CA ALA A 208 -5.87 5.29 -11.42
C ALA A 208 -4.95 4.06 -11.48
N PHE A 209 -5.49 2.89 -11.86
CA PHE A 209 -4.71 1.65 -12.02
C PHE A 209 -3.62 1.82 -13.08
N GLN A 210 -3.99 2.39 -14.23
CA GLN A 210 -3.07 2.63 -15.33
C GLN A 210 -1.91 3.55 -14.92
N ARG A 211 -2.20 4.61 -14.16
CA ARG A 211 -1.14 5.52 -13.69
C ARG A 211 -0.20 4.86 -12.71
N VAL A 212 -0.72 4.12 -11.74
CA VAL A 212 0.12 3.34 -10.82
C VAL A 212 1.01 2.36 -11.59
N ASP A 213 0.46 1.66 -12.58
CA ASP A 213 1.24 0.71 -13.37
C ASP A 213 2.33 1.39 -14.19
N ALA A 214 2.05 2.58 -14.75
CA ALA A 214 3.06 3.40 -15.42
C ALA A 214 4.16 3.87 -14.44
N THR A 215 3.80 4.37 -13.26
CA THR A 215 4.77 4.77 -12.22
C THR A 215 5.66 3.60 -11.80
N VAL A 216 5.07 2.42 -11.59
CA VAL A 216 5.80 1.21 -11.20
C VAL A 216 6.73 0.75 -12.32
N ALA A 217 6.26 0.73 -13.57
CA ALA A 217 7.09 0.37 -14.72
C ALA A 217 8.30 1.30 -14.87
N ARG A 218 8.08 2.61 -14.71
CA ARG A 218 9.16 3.62 -14.72
C ARG A 218 10.17 3.38 -13.61
N LYS A 219 9.71 3.23 -12.35
CA LYS A 219 10.60 2.97 -11.20
C LYS A 219 11.37 1.65 -11.33
N LYS A 220 10.77 0.61 -11.93
CA LYS A 220 11.48 -0.64 -12.24
C LYS A 220 12.61 -0.42 -13.24
N GLY A 221 12.34 0.29 -14.34
CA GLY A 221 13.35 0.61 -15.34
C GLY A 221 14.49 1.47 -14.79
N GLU A 222 14.20 2.43 -13.90
CA GLU A 222 15.22 3.21 -13.19
C GLU A 222 16.09 2.32 -12.29
N ALA A 223 15.48 1.40 -11.55
CA ALA A 223 16.20 0.48 -10.66
C ALA A 223 17.06 -0.55 -11.40
N GLU A 224 16.64 -0.98 -12.60
CA GLU A 224 17.43 -1.87 -13.46
C GLU A 224 18.64 -1.14 -14.06
N LYS A 225 18.45 0.09 -14.55
CA LYS A 225 19.55 0.92 -15.07
C LYS A 225 20.62 1.23 -14.02
N ALA A 226 20.23 1.43 -12.77
CA ALA A 226 21.17 1.70 -11.68
C ALA A 226 22.05 0.49 -11.29
N LYS A 227 21.75 -0.71 -11.80
CA LYS A 227 22.55 -1.93 -11.57
C LYS A 227 23.61 -2.18 -12.65
N HIS A 228 23.56 -1.43 -13.76
CA HIS A 228 24.50 -1.49 -14.88
C HIS A 228 25.44 -0.29 -14.86
#